data_AF-A0A819VKN3-F1
#
_entry.id   AF-A0A819VKN3-F1
#
_cell.length_a   1.000
_cell.length_b   1.000
_cell.length_c   1.000
_cell.angle_alpha   90.00
_cell.angle_beta   90.00
_cell.angle_gamma   90.00
#
_symmetry.space_group_name_H-M   'P 1'
#
loop_
_entity.id
_entity.type
_entity.pdbx_description
1 polymer ?
#
loop_
_entity_poly.entity_id
_entity_poly.type
_entity_poly.pdbx_seq_one_letter_code
_entity_poly.pdbx_strand_id
1 'polypeptide(L)'
;LLNAVDWLLCYILEKSARKIEQLTMRKDLTSFDLKNAAQVYYLRTLSIIYIQRTAIFRFFQYIENNEEIDDKCKNVLDKLLLVFTLKFLEENLNLLFEGNYFNNGSINIWIQNRLIDLCHNLRNEAAALVDVFAPPDHILNSVLGVTDGKVYEAINKQIHSNKHTFLTPAWIKQDLIQRSKL
;
A
#
# COMPACT_ATOMS: atom_id res chain seq x y z
N LEU A 1 -13.14 -12.71 -6.79
CA LEU A 1 -12.21 -11.55 -6.78
C LEU A 1 -11.03 -11.79 -7.71
N LEU A 2 -10.34 -12.94 -7.63
CA LEU A 2 -9.28 -13.31 -8.59
C LEU A 2 -9.71 -13.15 -10.06
N ASN A 3 -10.88 -13.67 -10.43
CA ASN A 3 -11.42 -13.49 -11.79
C ASN A 3 -11.57 -12.01 -12.21
N ALA A 4 -11.92 -11.12 -11.28
CA ALA A 4 -12.03 -9.68 -11.57
C ALA A 4 -10.64 -9.06 -11.80
N VAL A 5 -9.65 -9.48 -11.02
CA VAL A 5 -8.25 -9.06 -11.18
C VAL A 5 -7.67 -9.60 -12.49
N ASP A 6 -7.95 -10.87 -12.83
CA ASP A 6 -7.54 -11.49 -14.10
C ASP A 6 -8.19 -10.78 -15.29
N TRP A 7 -9.48 -10.48 -15.21
CA TRP A 7 -10.18 -9.71 -16.22
C TRP A 7 -9.55 -8.31 -16.39
N LEU A 8 -9.26 -7.62 -15.28
CA LEU A 8 -8.63 -6.30 -15.32
C LEU A 8 -7.25 -6.35 -15.98
N LEU A 9 -6.44 -7.37 -15.68
CA LEU A 9 -5.15 -7.58 -16.33
C LEU A 9 -5.33 -7.79 -17.84
N CYS A 10 -6.24 -8.66 -18.27
CA CYS A 10 -6.53 -8.91 -19.67
C CYS A 10 -7.00 -7.63 -20.39
N TYR A 11 -7.90 -6.87 -19.77
CA TYR A 11 -8.39 -5.61 -20.31
C TYR A 11 -7.26 -4.60 -20.54
N ILE A 12 -6.37 -4.42 -19.56
CA ILE A 12 -5.25 -3.47 -19.68
C ILE A 12 -4.17 -3.97 -20.63
N LEU A 13 -3.95 -5.28 -20.71
CA LEU A 13 -3.07 -5.89 -21.70
C LEU A 13 -3.56 -5.56 -23.12
N GLU A 14 -4.83 -5.81 -23.41
CA GLU A 14 -5.43 -5.53 -24.71
C GLU A 14 -5.43 -4.04 -25.04
N LYS A 15 -5.82 -3.19 -24.08
CA LYS A 15 -5.78 -1.73 -24.22
C LYS A 15 -4.37 -1.22 -24.53
N SER A 16 -3.35 -1.80 -23.90
CA SER A 16 -1.95 -1.46 -24.15
C SER A 16 -1.45 -1.94 -25.51
N ALA A 17 -1.81 -3.17 -25.91
CA ALA A 17 -1.45 -3.74 -27.21
C ALA A 17 -2.03 -2.90 -28.36
N ARG A 18 -3.34 -2.59 -28.31
CA ARG A 18 -4.00 -1.74 -29.30
C ARG A 18 -3.34 -0.36 -29.42
N LYS A 19 -2.88 0.22 -28.29
CA LYS A 19 -2.18 1.51 -28.32
C LYS A 19 -0.83 1.40 -29.04
N ILE A 20 -0.07 0.34 -28.78
CA ILE A 20 1.22 0.10 -29.45
C ILE A 20 1.00 -0.10 -30.95
N GLU A 21 -0.01 -0.89 -31.34
CA GLU A 21 -0.35 -1.10 -32.75
C GLU A 21 -0.67 0.22 -33.45
N GLN A 22 -1.53 1.05 -32.86
CA GLN A 22 -1.87 2.38 -33.39
C GLN A 22 -0.66 3.29 -33.57
N LEU A 23 0.27 3.27 -32.61
CA LEU A 23 1.49 4.07 -32.70
C LEU A 23 2.44 3.51 -33.77
N THR A 24 2.52 2.19 -33.93
CA THR A 24 3.38 1.53 -34.94
C THR A 24 2.95 1.84 -36.38
N MET A 25 1.67 2.16 -36.60
CA MET A 25 1.17 2.58 -37.93
C MET A 25 1.69 3.97 -38.34
N ARG A 26 2.25 4.74 -37.41
CA ARG A 26 2.82 6.06 -37.68
C ARG A 26 4.26 5.91 -38.16
N LYS A 27 4.51 6.26 -39.43
CA LYS A 27 5.83 6.09 -40.09
C LYS A 27 6.92 7.04 -39.55
N ASP A 28 6.52 8.06 -38.81
CA ASP A 28 7.37 9.12 -38.26
C ASP A 28 8.01 8.78 -36.90
N LEU A 29 7.59 7.70 -36.25
CA LEU A 29 8.04 7.36 -34.89
C LEU A 29 9.11 6.26 -34.90
N THR A 30 10.20 6.49 -34.19
CA THR A 30 11.19 5.44 -33.94
C THR A 30 10.71 4.47 -32.85
N SER A 31 11.33 3.28 -32.74
CA SER A 31 11.01 2.32 -31.68
C SER A 31 11.10 2.92 -30.26
N PHE A 32 12.00 3.87 -30.06
CA PHE A 32 12.15 4.57 -28.79
C PHE A 32 10.96 5.51 -28.52
N ASP A 33 10.57 6.31 -29.51
CA ASP A 33 9.46 7.26 -29.41
C ASP A 33 8.11 6.54 -29.17
N LEU A 34 7.92 5.40 -29.85
CA LEU A 34 6.75 4.53 -29.64
C LEU A 34 6.61 4.09 -28.19
N LYS A 35 7.70 3.58 -27.60
CA LYS A 35 7.72 3.13 -26.21
C LYS A 35 7.47 4.27 -25.25
N ASN A 36 8.11 5.42 -25.48
CA ASN A 36 7.94 6.60 -24.64
C ASN A 36 6.48 7.10 -24.64
N ALA A 37 5.86 7.18 -25.82
CA ALA A 37 4.47 7.62 -25.98
C ALA A 37 3.45 6.66 -25.32
N ALA A 38 3.75 5.35 -25.24
CA ALA A 38 2.88 4.37 -24.58
C ALA A 38 3.18 4.18 -23.08
N GLN A 39 4.29 4.73 -22.56
CA GLN A 39 4.83 4.32 -21.26
C GLN A 39 3.93 4.69 -20.08
N VAL A 40 3.52 5.96 -19.98
CA VAL A 40 2.94 6.52 -18.74
C VAL A 40 1.58 5.90 -18.39
N TYR A 41 0.67 5.83 -19.36
CA TYR A 41 -0.72 5.42 -19.10
C TYR A 41 -1.03 3.97 -19.44
N TYR A 42 -0.20 3.30 -20.23
CA TYR A 42 -0.44 1.92 -20.68
C TYR A 42 0.58 0.96 -20.06
N LEU A 43 1.86 1.06 -20.43
CA LEU A 43 2.86 0.07 -20.02
C LEU A 43 3.17 0.10 -18.52
N ARG A 44 3.23 1.29 -17.91
CA ARG A 44 3.39 1.43 -16.45
C ARG A 44 2.20 0.84 -15.72
N THR A 45 0.98 1.21 -16.11
CA THR A 45 -0.27 0.71 -15.52
C THR A 45 -0.37 -0.81 -15.63
N LEU A 46 -0.07 -1.37 -16.81
CA LEU A 46 -0.01 -2.81 -17.05
C LEU A 46 0.98 -3.49 -16.11
N SER A 47 2.18 -2.94 -15.96
CA SER A 47 3.22 -3.50 -15.09
C SER A 47 2.79 -3.54 -13.63
N ILE A 48 2.13 -2.47 -13.14
CA ILE A 48 1.61 -2.38 -11.78
C ILE A 48 0.48 -3.40 -11.57
N ILE A 49 -0.48 -3.48 -12.49
CA ILE A 49 -1.60 -4.44 -12.38
C ILE A 49 -1.10 -5.88 -12.43
N TYR A 50 -0.11 -6.17 -13.29
CA TYR A 50 0.51 -7.48 -13.38
C TYR A 50 1.19 -7.91 -12.07
N ILE A 51 2.00 -7.04 -11.46
CA ILE A 51 2.69 -7.39 -10.20
C ILE A 51 1.69 -7.54 -9.05
N GLN A 52 0.66 -6.68 -8.99
CA GLN A 52 -0.39 -6.77 -7.97
C GLN A 52 -1.20 -8.06 -8.12
N ARG A 53 -1.64 -8.40 -9.35
CA ARG A 53 -2.28 -9.69 -9.64
C ARG A 53 -1.42 -10.86 -9.22
N THR A 54 -0.13 -10.81 -9.53
CA THR A 54 0.82 -11.88 -9.18
C THR A 54 0.95 -12.02 -7.66
N ALA A 55 1.06 -10.92 -6.92
CA ALA A 55 1.10 -10.93 -5.46
C ALA A 55 -0.17 -11.55 -4.86
N ILE A 56 -1.35 -11.12 -5.30
CA ILE A 56 -2.65 -11.64 -4.86
C ILE A 56 -2.74 -13.15 -5.12
N PHE A 57 -2.38 -13.58 -6.33
CA PHE A 57 -2.43 -14.99 -6.71
C PHE A 57 -1.45 -15.85 -5.90
N ARG A 58 -0.22 -15.38 -5.71
CA ARG A 58 0.79 -16.08 -4.89
C ARG A 58 0.36 -16.18 -3.43
N PHE A 59 -0.24 -15.14 -2.89
CA PHE A 59 -0.75 -15.16 -1.52
C PHE A 59 -1.90 -16.17 -1.39
N PHE A 60 -2.87 -16.15 -2.32
CA PHE A 60 -3.93 -17.17 -2.36
C PHE A 60 -3.37 -18.60 -2.43
N GLN A 61 -2.43 -18.85 -3.35
CA GLN A 61 -1.80 -20.18 -3.48
C GLN A 61 -1.06 -20.59 -2.19
N TYR A 62 -0.41 -19.65 -1.52
CA TYR A 62 0.27 -19.93 -0.25
C TYR A 62 -0.71 -20.35 0.84
N ILE A 63 -1.86 -19.68 0.95
CA ILE A 63 -2.89 -20.05 1.93
C ILE A 63 -3.49 -21.44 1.63
N GLU A 64 -3.74 -21.74 0.35
CA GLU A 64 -4.40 -22.98 -0.05
C GLU A 64 -3.49 -24.21 -0.02
N ASN A 65 -2.20 -24.06 -0.38
CA ASN A 65 -1.29 -25.19 -0.53
C ASN A 65 -0.58 -25.59 0.78
N ASN A 66 -0.65 -24.77 1.83
CA ASN A 66 0.04 -25.04 3.08
C ASN A 66 -0.91 -25.67 4.11
N GLU A 67 -0.88 -26.99 4.21
CA GLU A 67 -1.68 -27.77 5.18
C GLU A 67 -1.21 -27.59 6.63
N GLU A 68 -0.01 -27.04 6.85
CA GLU A 68 0.56 -26.78 8.18
C GLU A 68 -0.07 -25.55 8.88
N ILE A 69 -0.85 -24.74 8.17
CA ILE A 69 -1.48 -23.54 8.72
C ILE A 69 -2.75 -23.94 9.48
N ASP A 70 -2.79 -23.63 10.77
CA ASP A 70 -3.99 -23.83 11.60
C ASP A 70 -5.19 -23.05 11.04
N ASP A 71 -6.39 -23.62 11.18
CA ASP A 71 -7.65 -23.07 10.63
C ASP A 71 -7.90 -21.62 11.10
N LYS A 72 -7.52 -21.29 12.34
CA LYS A 72 -7.65 -19.93 12.87
C LYS A 72 -6.73 -18.96 12.14
N CYS A 73 -5.46 -19.33 11.96
CA CYS A 73 -4.50 -18.54 11.20
C CYS A 73 -4.92 -18.40 9.75
N LYS A 74 -5.40 -19.49 9.13
CA LYS A 74 -5.92 -19.49 7.76
C LYS A 74 -7.03 -18.46 7.59
N ASN A 75 -8.01 -18.43 8.49
CA ASN A 75 -9.11 -17.47 8.47
C ASN A 75 -8.63 -15.99 8.59
N VAL A 76 -7.64 -15.72 9.43
CA VAL A 76 -7.05 -14.36 9.54
C VAL A 76 -6.33 -13.96 8.24
N LEU A 77 -5.54 -14.88 7.67
CA LEU A 77 -4.83 -14.66 6.40
C LEU A 77 -5.79 -14.47 5.23
N ASP A 78 -6.89 -15.23 5.18
CA ASP A 78 -7.95 -15.07 4.18
C ASP A 78 -8.58 -13.67 4.26
N LYS A 79 -8.88 -13.18 5.46
CA LYS A 79 -9.38 -11.82 5.66
C LYS A 79 -8.38 -10.77 5.17
N LEU A 80 -7.08 -10.96 5.45
CA LEU A 80 -6.04 -10.06 4.94
C LEU A 80 -5.94 -10.08 3.41
N LEU A 81 -5.99 -11.26 2.80
CA LEU A 81 -6.03 -11.41 1.34
C LEU A 81 -7.25 -10.72 0.73
N LEU A 82 -8.42 -10.83 1.38
CA LEU A 82 -9.63 -10.14 0.96
C LEU A 82 -9.50 -8.63 1.04
N VAL A 83 -8.97 -8.09 2.15
CA VAL A 83 -8.73 -6.64 2.30
C VAL A 83 -7.76 -6.15 1.23
N PHE A 84 -6.63 -6.84 1.05
CA PHE A 84 -5.63 -6.48 0.05
C PHE A 84 -6.21 -6.47 -1.37
N THR A 85 -6.96 -7.52 -1.73
CA THR A 85 -7.56 -7.64 -3.06
C THR A 85 -8.68 -6.61 -3.29
N LEU A 86 -9.55 -6.40 -2.31
CA LEU A 86 -10.64 -5.42 -2.42
C LEU A 86 -10.10 -4.00 -2.49
N LYS A 87 -9.06 -3.67 -1.72
CA LYS A 87 -8.42 -2.36 -1.78
C LYS A 87 -7.79 -2.11 -3.16
N PHE A 88 -7.10 -3.11 -3.70
CA PHE A 88 -6.57 -3.04 -5.06
C PHE A 88 -7.66 -2.83 -6.11
N LEU A 89 -8.80 -3.53 -6.01
CA LEU A 89 -9.92 -3.33 -6.93
C LEU A 89 -10.58 -1.96 -6.76
N GLU A 90 -10.73 -1.48 -5.52
CA GLU A 90 -11.25 -0.14 -5.21
C GLU A 90 -10.44 0.96 -5.93
N GLU A 91 -9.12 0.87 -5.85
CA GLU A 91 -8.20 1.83 -6.49
C GLU A 91 -8.26 1.78 -8.03
N ASN A 92 -8.68 0.66 -8.60
CA ASN A 92 -8.75 0.43 -10.04
C ASN A 92 -10.19 0.38 -10.59
N LEU A 93 -11.19 0.84 -9.81
CA LEU A 93 -12.60 0.83 -10.21
C LEU A 93 -12.83 1.57 -11.53
N ASN A 94 -12.12 2.67 -11.76
CA ASN A 94 -12.24 3.45 -12.99
C ASN A 94 -12.01 2.59 -14.25
N LEU A 95 -11.01 1.70 -14.22
CA LEU A 95 -10.67 0.82 -15.35
C LEU A 95 -11.70 -0.31 -15.52
N LEU A 96 -12.27 -0.79 -14.41
CA LEU A 96 -13.31 -1.81 -14.41
C LEU A 96 -14.63 -1.28 -14.98
N PHE A 97 -14.96 -0.02 -14.68
CA PHE A 97 -16.08 0.68 -15.32
C PHE A 97 -15.78 1.02 -16.79
N GLU A 98 -14.56 1.46 -17.10
CA GLU A 98 -14.17 1.80 -18.48
C GLU A 98 -14.33 0.62 -19.44
N GLY A 99 -13.99 -0.60 -19.00
CA GLY A 99 -14.17 -1.80 -19.81
C GLY A 99 -15.50 -2.54 -19.58
N ASN A 100 -16.49 -1.91 -18.95
CA ASN A 100 -17.83 -2.47 -18.72
C ASN A 100 -17.87 -3.81 -17.95
N TYR A 101 -16.89 -4.06 -17.08
CA TYR A 101 -16.95 -5.21 -16.16
C TYR A 101 -17.99 -4.96 -15.07
N PHE A 102 -18.02 -3.73 -14.55
CA PHE A 102 -19.08 -3.26 -13.66
C PHE A 102 -19.93 -2.22 -14.39
N ASN A 103 -21.24 -2.42 -14.33
CA ASN A 103 -22.22 -1.54 -14.98
C ASN A 103 -23.12 -0.81 -13.98
N ASN A 104 -22.98 -1.10 -12.68
CA ASN A 104 -23.80 -0.53 -11.61
C ASN A 104 -22.91 0.17 -10.58
N GLY A 105 -23.26 1.40 -10.21
CA GLY A 105 -22.57 2.17 -9.17
C GLY A 105 -22.69 1.56 -7.76
N SER A 106 -23.65 0.66 -7.52
CA SER A 106 -23.81 0.00 -6.22
C SER A 106 -22.60 -0.83 -5.78
N ILE A 107 -21.76 -1.27 -6.73
CA ILE A 107 -20.55 -2.04 -6.43
C ILE A 107 -19.55 -1.24 -5.59
N ASN A 108 -19.48 0.09 -5.79
CA ASN A 108 -18.55 0.93 -5.05
C ASN A 108 -18.93 0.96 -3.56
N ILE A 109 -20.22 1.18 -3.28
CA ILE A 109 -20.77 1.14 -1.91
C ILE A 109 -20.56 -0.25 -1.29
N TRP A 110 -20.77 -1.32 -2.06
CA TRP A 110 -20.57 -2.68 -1.58
C TRP A 110 -19.10 -2.95 -1.20
N ILE A 111 -18.13 -2.54 -2.04
CA ILE A 111 -16.70 -2.71 -1.75
C ILE A 111 -16.30 -1.93 -0.49
N GLN A 112 -16.74 -0.68 -0.38
CA GLN A 112 -16.43 0.18 0.77
C GLN A 112 -16.97 -0.41 2.08
N ASN A 113 -18.24 -0.82 2.09
CA ASN A 113 -18.84 -1.45 3.27
C ASN A 113 -18.13 -2.75 3.62
N ARG A 114 -17.81 -3.58 2.62
CA ARG A 114 -17.11 -4.85 2.86
C ARG A 114 -15.70 -4.63 3.42
N LEU A 115 -14.98 -3.61 2.95
CA LEU A 115 -13.67 -3.23 3.48
C LEU A 115 -13.77 -2.80 4.95
N ILE A 116 -14.74 -1.96 5.29
CA ILE A 116 -14.99 -1.52 6.67
C ILE A 116 -15.30 -2.71 7.58
N ASP A 117 -16.18 -3.62 7.15
CA ASP A 117 -16.53 -4.82 7.91
C ASP A 117 -15.30 -5.72 8.14
N LEU A 118 -14.47 -5.93 7.11
CA LEU A 118 -13.26 -6.73 7.23
C LEU A 118 -12.25 -6.08 8.18
N CYS A 119 -12.06 -4.77 8.11
CA CYS A 119 -11.20 -4.02 9.02
C CYS A 119 -11.69 -4.13 10.48
N HIS A 120 -13.00 -4.05 10.72
CA HIS A 120 -13.57 -4.26 12.05
C HIS A 120 -13.30 -5.67 12.57
N ASN A 121 -13.44 -6.69 11.71
CA ASN A 121 -13.16 -8.07 12.06
C ASN A 121 -11.67 -8.35 12.32
N LEU A 122 -10.77 -7.67 11.61
CA LEU A 122 -9.32 -7.81 11.77
C LEU A 122 -8.74 -7.01 12.94
N ARG A 123 -9.49 -6.04 13.48
CA ARG A 123 -9.02 -5.13 14.54
C ARG A 123 -8.43 -5.87 15.74
N ASN A 124 -9.05 -6.96 16.17
CA ASN A 124 -8.61 -7.71 17.35
C ASN A 124 -7.30 -8.50 17.10
N GLU A 125 -7.03 -8.84 15.84
CA GLU A 125 -5.83 -9.58 15.43
C GLU A 125 -4.68 -8.64 15.03
N ALA A 126 -4.93 -7.33 14.91
CA ALA A 126 -4.00 -6.37 14.35
C ALA A 126 -2.67 -6.29 15.12
N ALA A 127 -2.71 -6.32 16.46
CA ALA A 127 -1.50 -6.32 17.28
C ALA A 127 -0.66 -7.58 17.03
N ALA A 128 -1.29 -8.76 17.12
CA ALA A 128 -0.62 -10.04 16.89
C ALA A 128 -0.01 -10.14 15.48
N LEU A 129 -0.71 -9.63 14.46
CA LEU A 129 -0.21 -9.60 13.09
C LEU A 129 1.05 -8.74 12.94
N VAL A 130 1.11 -7.59 13.63
CA VAL A 130 2.29 -6.70 13.60
C VAL A 130 3.42 -7.31 14.43
N ASP A 131 3.11 -7.89 15.59
CA ASP A 131 4.10 -8.48 16.50
C ASP A 131 4.89 -9.62 15.85
N VAL A 132 4.28 -10.40 14.94
CA VAL A 132 4.98 -11.46 14.18
C VAL A 132 6.10 -10.90 13.29
N PHE A 133 5.97 -9.65 12.81
CA PHE A 133 6.99 -9.00 11.98
C PHE A 133 7.87 -8.01 12.77
N ALA A 134 7.49 -7.67 14.00
CA ALA A 134 8.16 -6.64 14.78
C ALA A 134 9.59 -7.10 15.16
N PRO A 135 10.63 -6.35 14.76
CA PRO A 135 11.97 -6.62 15.27
C PRO A 135 12.08 -6.17 16.73
N PRO A 136 13.09 -6.64 17.47
CA PRO A 136 13.36 -6.15 18.82
C PRO A 136 13.45 -4.62 18.91
N ASP A 137 13.00 -4.03 20.03
CA ASP A 137 12.91 -2.57 20.24
C ASP A 137 14.18 -1.78 19.86
N HIS A 138 15.36 -2.36 20.09
CA HIS A 138 16.64 -1.72 19.77
C HIS A 138 16.90 -1.62 18.25
N ILE A 139 16.34 -2.53 17.45
CA ILE A 139 16.37 -2.47 15.99
C ILE A 139 15.25 -1.57 15.48
N LEU A 140 14.04 -1.69 16.06
CA LEU A 140 12.91 -0.86 15.69
C LEU A 140 13.20 0.64 15.91
N ASN A 141 13.92 0.95 17.00
CA ASN A 141 14.37 2.29 17.37
C ASN A 141 13.23 3.33 17.30
N SER A 142 12.03 2.92 17.70
CA SER A 142 10.82 3.74 17.68
C SER A 142 10.23 3.81 19.08
N VAL A 143 10.09 5.03 19.58
CA VAL A 143 9.47 5.28 20.89
C VAL A 143 7.98 5.00 20.90
N LEU A 144 7.32 5.17 19.75
CA LEU A 144 5.90 4.90 19.58
C LEU A 144 5.60 3.40 19.41
N GLY A 145 6.59 2.63 18.96
CA GLY A 145 6.47 1.19 18.72
C GLY A 145 7.05 0.34 19.84
N VAL A 146 7.15 0.86 21.07
CA VAL A 146 7.74 0.12 22.18
C VAL A 146 6.89 -1.11 22.53
N THR A 147 7.54 -2.26 22.72
CA THR A 147 6.86 -3.56 22.90
C THR A 147 5.96 -3.59 24.16
N ASP A 148 6.31 -2.85 25.21
CA ASP A 148 5.55 -2.83 26.48
C ASP A 148 4.30 -1.93 26.46
N GLY A 149 4.06 -1.23 25.36
CA GLY A 149 2.93 -0.30 25.19
C GLY A 149 3.01 0.96 26.05
N LYS A 150 4.09 1.19 26.81
CA LYS A 150 4.26 2.36 27.69
C LYS A 150 4.82 3.56 26.93
N VAL A 151 4.13 3.91 25.85
CA VAL A 151 4.57 4.93 24.88
C VAL A 151 4.91 6.26 25.55
N TYR A 152 4.08 6.75 26.47
CA TYR A 152 4.31 8.03 27.13
C TYR A 152 5.55 8.03 28.05
N GLU A 153 5.79 6.93 28.76
CA GLU A 153 6.99 6.80 29.60
C GLU A 153 8.25 6.74 28.73
N ALA A 154 8.20 6.01 27.62
CA ALA A 154 9.28 5.91 26.65
C ALA A 154 9.59 7.27 26.01
N ILE A 155 8.56 8.05 25.63
CA ILE A 155 8.71 9.43 25.11
C ILE A 155 9.39 10.30 26.15
N ASN A 156 8.88 10.29 27.38
CA ASN A 156 9.45 11.12 28.42
C ASN A 156 10.94 10.78 28.66
N LYS A 157 11.26 9.48 28.74
CA LYS A 157 12.63 8.99 28.89
C LYS A 157 13.53 9.43 27.74
N GLN A 158 13.07 9.35 26.49
CA GLN A 158 13.86 9.80 25.35
C GLN A 158 14.10 11.31 25.35
N ILE A 159 13.07 12.12 25.60
CA ILE A 159 13.18 13.58 25.71
C ILE A 159 14.20 13.97 26.78
N HIS A 160 14.15 13.32 27.95
CA HIS A 160 15.08 13.56 29.06
C HIS A 160 16.50 13.03 28.83
N SER A 161 16.66 11.98 28.03
CA SER A 161 17.99 11.43 27.69
C SER A 161 18.78 12.33 26.74
N ASN A 162 18.10 13.18 25.96
CA ASN A 162 18.74 14.02 24.98
C ASN A 162 19.30 15.31 25.63
N LYS A 163 20.61 15.50 25.52
CA LYS A 163 21.40 16.49 26.27
C LYS A 163 21.02 17.94 26.00
N HIS A 164 20.42 18.24 24.84
CA HIS A 164 20.13 19.60 24.40
C HIS A 164 18.64 19.97 24.46
N THR A 165 17.78 19.09 24.97
CA THR A 165 16.32 19.27 24.89
C THR A 165 15.81 20.45 25.71
N PHE A 166 16.33 20.65 26.93
CA PHE A 166 15.85 21.69 27.84
C PHE A 166 16.77 22.91 27.93
N LEU A 167 17.86 22.93 27.17
CA LEU A 167 18.80 24.04 27.18
C LEU A 167 18.27 25.18 26.31
N THR A 168 18.51 26.42 26.75
CA THR A 168 18.26 27.58 25.88
C THR A 168 19.16 27.47 24.64
N PRO A 169 18.58 27.53 23.43
CA PRO A 169 19.37 27.48 22.20
C PRO A 169 20.44 28.59 22.16
N ALA A 170 21.64 28.24 21.68
CA ALA A 170 22.79 29.14 21.70
C ALA A 170 22.56 30.46 20.93
N TRP A 171 21.75 30.44 19.88
CA TRP A 171 21.44 31.60 19.04
C TRP A 171 20.59 32.65 19.75
N ILE A 172 19.75 32.27 20.74
CA ILE A 172 18.95 33.25 21.51
C ILE A 172 19.87 34.22 22.25
N LYS A 173 20.99 33.75 22.79
CA LYS A 173 21.97 34.62 23.44
C LYS A 173 22.63 35.58 22.43
N GLN A 174 22.86 35.16 21.19
CA GLN A 174 23.45 36.00 20.15
C GLN A 174 22.50 37.11 19.70
N ASP A 175 21.21 36.81 19.51
CA ASP A 175 20.18 37.78 19.13
C ASP A 175 19.88 38.80 20.23
N LEU A 176 19.83 38.37 21.49
CA LEU A 176 19.64 39.28 22.63
C LEU A 176 20.82 40.25 22.79
N ILE A 177 22.05 39.78 22.55
CA ILE A 177 23.25 40.63 22.57
C ILE A 177 23.23 41.65 21.41
N GLN A 178 22.78 41.27 20.20
CA GLN A 178 22.65 42.22 19.09
C GLN A 178 21.59 43.28 19.33
N ARG A 179 20.42 42.91 19.88
CA ARG A 179 19.35 43.87 20.22
C ARG A 179 19.72 44.85 21.34
N SER A 180 20.63 44.47 22.25
CA SER A 180 21.13 45.37 23.30
C SER A 180 22.16 46.40 22.83
N LYS A 181 22.66 46.26 21.60
CA LYS A 181 23.66 47.15 20.99
C LYS A 181 23.05 48.14 19.97
N LEU A 182 21.74 48.11 19.80
CA LEU A 182 20.91 49.07 19.06
C LEU A 182 20.18 49.96 20.05
#